data_AF-A0AAD9N4D0-F1
#
_entry.id   AF-A0AAD9N4D0-F1
#
_cell.length_a   1.000
_cell.length_b   1.000
_cell.length_c   1.000
_cell.angle_alpha   90.00
_cell.angle_beta   90.00
_cell.angle_gamma   90.00
#
_symmetry.space_group_name_H-M   'P 1'
#
loop_
_entity.id
_entity.type
_entity.pdbx_description
1 polymer ?
#
loop_
_entity_poly.entity_id
_entity_poly.type
_entity_poly.pdbx_seq_one_letter_code
_entity_poly.pdbx_strand_id
1 'polypeptide(L)'
;MPKFIDSHAHLGDSEFVKDLPEVIERAKHVGVRGVLVVAIGPADFERILNLHQIYPDFCWPCFGVHPVQNLPKGESRSVTDEDLEESLPWIHEHHDKLFAIGEVGLDFTPRFCTVDDAKDRQRSALRKQQRNEPSNIHISCEYIAKIKKMDLDTVANIIWENTLKLFPKIRHVVK
;
A
#
# COMPACT_ATOMS: atom_id res chain seq x y z
N MET A 1 6.39 26.93 7.11
CA MET A 1 6.00 26.16 5.91
C MET A 1 4.91 25.17 6.29
N PRO A 2 3.93 24.91 5.40
CA PRO A 2 2.97 23.82 5.58
C PRO A 2 3.69 22.48 5.72
N LYS A 3 3.07 21.53 6.43
CA LYS A 3 3.57 20.17 6.62
C LYS A 3 2.75 19.22 5.78
N PHE A 4 3.40 18.33 5.05
CA PHE A 4 2.76 17.36 4.16
C PHE A 4 3.11 15.93 4.56
N ILE A 5 2.20 15.01 4.30
CA ILE A 5 2.47 13.58 4.23
C ILE A 5 2.22 13.20 2.77
N ASP A 6 3.21 12.59 2.15
CA ASP A 6 3.01 11.97 0.85
C ASP A 6 2.31 10.62 1.09
N SER A 7 1.04 10.54 0.73
CA SER A 7 0.21 9.38 1.04
C SER A 7 0.51 8.18 0.15
N HIS A 8 1.30 8.33 -0.91
CA HIS A 8 1.58 7.27 -1.87
C HIS A 8 2.76 7.61 -2.78
N ALA A 9 3.87 6.88 -2.66
CA ALA A 9 4.97 6.97 -3.61
C ALA A 9 5.76 5.65 -3.73
N HIS A 10 6.33 5.41 -4.91
CA HIS A 10 7.25 4.29 -5.15
C HIS A 10 8.72 4.69 -4.87
N LEU A 11 9.03 5.25 -3.69
CA LEU A 11 10.42 5.58 -3.31
C LEU A 11 11.33 4.35 -3.25
N GLY A 12 10.74 3.16 -3.18
CA GLY A 12 11.46 1.91 -3.37
C GLY A 12 12.13 1.82 -4.73
N ASP A 13 11.57 2.38 -5.81
CA ASP A 13 11.92 2.03 -7.19
C ASP A 13 13.40 2.24 -7.56
N SER A 14 13.85 1.45 -8.52
CA SER A 14 15.22 1.42 -9.05
C SER A 14 15.62 2.76 -9.65
N GLU A 15 14.64 3.55 -10.11
CA GLU A 15 14.83 4.92 -10.60
C GLU A 15 15.45 5.84 -9.54
N PHE A 16 15.13 5.63 -8.25
CA PHE A 16 15.62 6.46 -7.15
C PHE A 16 16.95 5.98 -6.57
N VAL A 17 17.44 4.78 -6.93
CA VAL A 17 18.64 4.18 -6.30
C VAL A 17 19.87 5.10 -6.34
N LYS A 18 19.99 5.94 -7.37
CA LYS A 18 21.17 6.79 -7.58
C LYS A 18 21.17 8.07 -6.72
N ASP A 19 20.00 8.59 -6.37
CA ASP A 19 19.87 9.91 -5.72
C ASP A 19 18.82 9.94 -4.59
N LEU A 20 18.44 8.78 -4.06
CA LEU A 20 17.42 8.66 -3.01
C LEU A 20 17.71 9.54 -1.78
N PRO A 21 18.94 9.61 -1.23
CA PRO A 21 19.23 10.50 -0.10
C PRO A 21 18.93 11.96 -0.45
N GLU A 22 19.31 12.42 -1.64
CA GLU A 22 19.07 13.78 -2.11
C GLU A 22 17.58 14.03 -2.36
N VAL A 23 16.84 13.06 -2.89
CA VAL A 23 15.37 13.12 -3.04
C VAL A 23 14.69 13.31 -1.68
N ILE A 24 15.07 12.51 -0.69
CA ILE A 24 14.51 12.59 0.67
C ILE A 24 14.82 13.94 1.31
N GLU A 25 16.04 14.45 1.19
CA GLU A 25 16.40 15.76 1.74
C GLU A 25 15.66 16.91 1.05
N ARG A 26 15.49 16.86 -0.28
CA ARG A 26 14.66 17.83 -1.01
C ARG A 26 13.21 17.79 -0.53
N ALA A 27 12.64 16.60 -0.33
CA ALA A 27 11.26 16.43 0.15
C ALA A 27 11.08 17.01 1.57
N LYS A 28 12.01 16.72 2.49
CA LYS A 28 12.00 17.30 3.84
C LYS A 28 12.11 18.82 3.82
N HIS A 29 12.97 19.36 2.96
CA HIS A 29 13.19 20.80 2.85
C HIS A 29 11.91 21.58 2.49
N VAL A 30 11.06 21.01 1.65
CA VAL A 30 9.77 21.62 1.24
C VAL A 30 8.60 21.32 2.19
N GLY A 31 8.86 20.60 3.30
CA GLY A 31 7.89 20.36 4.36
C GLY A 31 7.21 18.99 4.34
N VAL A 32 7.65 18.04 3.50
CA VAL A 32 7.21 16.64 3.60
C VAL A 32 7.77 16.04 4.88
N ARG A 33 6.91 15.37 5.66
CA ARG A 33 7.25 14.82 6.98
C ARG A 33 7.27 13.30 7.02
N GLY A 34 6.70 12.66 6.01
CA GLY A 34 6.68 11.21 5.85
C GLY A 34 6.04 10.84 4.52
N VAL A 35 6.32 9.62 4.08
CA VAL A 35 5.93 9.06 2.79
C VAL A 35 5.46 7.63 3.02
N LEU A 36 4.26 7.30 2.56
CA LEU A 36 3.80 5.92 2.47
C LEU A 36 4.44 5.30 1.22
N VAL A 37 5.40 4.41 1.44
CA VAL A 37 6.17 3.76 0.38
C VAL A 37 5.47 2.47 -0.01
N VAL A 38 4.85 2.45 -1.19
CA VAL A 38 4.02 1.36 -1.68
C VAL A 38 4.79 0.35 -2.53
N ALA A 39 4.45 -0.93 -2.37
CA ALA A 39 4.94 -2.03 -3.19
C ALA A 39 4.05 -2.25 -4.43
N ILE A 40 4.65 -2.77 -5.50
CA ILE A 40 3.94 -3.37 -6.64
C ILE A 40 3.77 -4.88 -6.42
N GLY A 41 4.80 -5.53 -5.87
CA GLY A 41 4.78 -6.96 -5.58
C GLY A 41 5.95 -7.41 -4.69
N PRO A 42 6.16 -8.73 -4.55
CA PRO A 42 7.15 -9.29 -3.63
C PRO A 42 8.57 -8.76 -3.82
N ALA A 43 8.94 -8.46 -5.07
CA ALA A 43 10.26 -7.94 -5.42
C ALA A 43 10.60 -6.59 -4.75
N ASP A 44 9.59 -5.85 -4.29
CA ASP A 44 9.78 -4.56 -3.61
C ASP A 44 9.92 -4.67 -2.10
N PHE A 45 9.44 -5.76 -1.50
CA PHE A 45 9.19 -5.84 -0.06
C PHE A 45 10.45 -5.63 0.77
N GLU A 46 11.51 -6.39 0.47
CA GLU A 46 12.78 -6.27 1.18
C GLU A 46 13.38 -4.87 1.06
N ARG A 47 13.36 -4.32 -0.16
CA ARG A 47 13.86 -2.97 -0.45
C ARG A 47 13.11 -1.90 0.34
N ILE A 48 11.78 -1.97 0.36
CA ILE A 48 10.94 -1.02 1.10
C ILE A 48 11.18 -1.13 2.62
N LEU A 49 11.36 -2.34 3.16
CA LEU A 49 11.73 -2.49 4.57
C LEU A 49 13.11 -1.93 4.88
N ASN A 50 14.09 -2.12 4.00
CA ASN A 50 15.41 -1.53 4.16
C ASN A 50 15.34 0.00 4.16
N LEU A 51 14.51 0.61 3.30
CA LEU A 51 14.27 2.05 3.34
C LEU A 51 13.65 2.51 4.66
N HIS A 52 12.67 1.76 5.18
CA HIS A 52 12.09 2.04 6.49
C HIS A 52 13.15 1.93 7.60
N GLN A 53 14.05 0.96 7.55
CA GLN A 53 15.12 0.84 8.55
C GLN A 53 16.10 2.02 8.52
N ILE A 54 16.43 2.53 7.33
CA ILE A 54 17.33 3.68 7.17
C ILE A 54 16.62 4.99 7.55
N TYR A 55 15.32 5.11 7.24
CA TYR A 55 14.53 6.31 7.44
C TYR A 55 13.22 6.03 8.19
N PRO A 56 13.27 5.57 9.46
CA PRO A 56 12.09 5.03 10.17
C PRO A 56 10.98 6.05 10.39
N ASP A 57 11.34 7.32 10.59
CA ASP A 57 10.37 8.40 10.81
C ASP A 57 9.85 9.04 9.51
N PHE A 58 10.31 8.57 8.34
CA PHE A 58 10.02 9.20 7.06
C PHE A 58 9.49 8.23 6.00
N CYS A 59 10.05 7.04 5.88
CA CYS A 59 9.61 6.03 4.91
C CYS A 59 8.74 4.99 5.62
N TRP A 60 7.44 4.97 5.32
CA TRP A 60 6.46 4.10 5.98
C TRP A 60 6.00 2.98 5.04
N PRO A 61 6.37 1.72 5.32
CA PRO A 61 6.22 0.64 4.37
C PRO A 61 4.75 0.23 4.21
N CYS A 62 4.32 0.10 2.97
CA CYS A 62 3.01 -0.40 2.57
C CYS A 62 3.24 -1.58 1.61
N PHE A 63 2.75 -2.77 1.98
CA PHE A 63 2.88 -3.96 1.14
C PHE A 63 1.55 -4.35 0.54
N GLY A 64 1.56 -4.71 -0.74
CA GLY A 64 0.40 -5.09 -1.51
C GLY A 64 0.83 -5.77 -2.79
N VAL A 65 -0.16 -6.30 -3.52
CA VAL A 65 0.06 -6.88 -4.84
C VAL A 65 -0.78 -6.08 -5.83
N HIS A 66 -0.09 -5.32 -6.67
CA HIS A 66 -0.69 -4.41 -7.63
C HIS A 66 -1.44 -5.20 -8.73
N PRO A 67 -2.58 -4.70 -9.26
CA PRO A 67 -3.35 -5.39 -10.31
C PRO A 67 -2.58 -5.64 -11.62
N VAL A 68 -1.48 -4.91 -11.81
CA VAL A 68 -0.54 -5.04 -12.94
C VAL A 68 0.83 -5.40 -12.40
N GLN A 69 1.39 -6.49 -12.88
CA GLN A 69 2.71 -6.97 -12.53
C GLN A 69 3.70 -6.65 -13.66
N ASN A 70 4.85 -6.09 -13.28
CA ASN A 70 5.94 -5.81 -14.20
C ASN A 70 6.74 -7.08 -14.45
N LEU A 71 7.01 -7.36 -15.73
CA LEU A 71 7.77 -8.51 -16.18
C LEU A 71 9.13 -8.06 -16.74
N PRO A 72 10.11 -8.98 -16.83
CA PRO A 72 11.36 -8.72 -17.53
C PRO A 72 11.11 -8.17 -18.94
N LYS A 73 12.02 -7.31 -19.43
CA LYS A 73 11.95 -6.65 -20.74
C LYS A 73 10.84 -5.59 -20.90
N GLY A 74 10.26 -5.11 -19.80
CA GLY A 74 9.30 -4.00 -19.83
C GLY A 74 7.90 -4.42 -20.29
N GLU A 75 7.61 -5.72 -20.23
CA GLU A 75 6.27 -6.24 -20.40
C GLU A 75 5.49 -6.12 -19.08
N SER A 76 4.17 -6.16 -19.16
CA SER A 76 3.30 -6.15 -17.98
C SER A 76 2.12 -7.07 -18.20
N ARG A 77 1.64 -7.69 -17.13
CA ARG A 77 0.45 -8.55 -17.15
C ARG A 77 -0.48 -8.26 -15.98
N SER A 78 -1.73 -8.69 -16.06
CA SER A 78 -2.59 -8.74 -14.89
C SER A 78 -2.00 -9.67 -13.81
N VAL A 79 -2.27 -9.31 -12.55
CA VAL A 79 -1.98 -10.13 -11.37
C VAL A 79 -2.63 -11.52 -11.49
N THR A 80 -1.97 -12.53 -10.94
CA THR A 80 -2.47 -13.90 -10.83
C THR A 80 -2.60 -14.34 -9.37
N ASP A 81 -3.16 -15.52 -9.15
CA ASP A 81 -3.29 -16.08 -7.80
C ASP A 81 -1.91 -16.44 -7.21
N GLU A 82 -0.97 -16.85 -8.06
CA GLU A 82 0.41 -17.17 -7.65
C GLU A 82 1.13 -15.94 -7.08
N ASP A 83 0.97 -14.75 -7.67
CA ASP A 83 1.58 -13.51 -7.15
C ASP A 83 1.13 -13.22 -5.71
N LEU A 84 -0.13 -13.54 -5.40
CA LEU A 84 -0.69 -13.40 -4.06
C LEU A 84 -0.13 -14.46 -3.12
N GLU A 85 -0.12 -15.72 -3.54
CA GLU A 85 0.38 -16.83 -2.73
C GLU A 85 1.85 -16.64 -2.34
N GLU A 86 2.66 -16.08 -3.24
CA GLU A 86 4.06 -15.72 -2.95
C GLU A 86 4.18 -14.51 -1.99
N SER A 87 3.27 -13.55 -2.08
CA SER A 87 3.32 -12.32 -1.27
C SER A 87 2.80 -12.48 0.15
N LEU A 88 1.77 -13.32 0.34
CA LEU A 88 1.05 -13.45 1.60
C LEU A 88 1.95 -13.82 2.80
N PRO A 89 2.87 -14.82 2.71
CA PRO A 89 3.75 -15.17 3.81
C PRO A 89 4.59 -13.98 4.29
N TRP A 90 5.13 -13.19 3.36
CA TRP A 90 5.92 -12.00 3.67
C TRP A 90 5.11 -10.92 4.38
N ILE A 91 3.91 -10.63 3.85
CA ILE A 91 2.98 -9.67 4.46
C ILE A 91 2.63 -10.12 5.88
N HIS A 92 2.35 -11.41 6.08
CA HIS A 92 2.06 -11.98 7.39
C HIS A 92 3.25 -11.92 8.35
N GLU A 93 4.46 -12.20 7.90
CA GLU A 93 5.66 -12.16 8.74
C GLU A 93 6.01 -10.73 9.18
N HIS A 94 5.85 -9.75 8.27
CA HIS A 94 6.35 -8.38 8.48
C HIS A 94 5.27 -7.38 8.88
N HIS A 95 4.04 -7.85 9.08
CA HIS A 95 2.88 -6.99 9.27
C HIS A 95 3.02 -5.95 10.39
N ASP A 96 3.73 -6.24 11.47
CA ASP A 96 3.93 -5.31 12.57
C ASP A 96 4.65 -4.04 12.14
N LYS A 97 5.50 -4.13 11.11
CA LYS A 97 6.26 -3.02 10.53
C LYS A 97 5.44 -2.23 9.49
N LEU A 98 4.35 -2.80 8.98
CA LEU A 98 3.54 -2.18 7.92
C LEU A 98 2.62 -1.10 8.46
N PHE A 99 2.53 0.01 7.72
CA PHE A 99 1.62 1.11 7.99
C PHE A 99 0.28 0.93 7.26
N ALA A 100 0.29 0.28 6.10
CA ALA A 100 -0.91 -0.06 5.34
C ALA A 100 -0.68 -1.29 4.45
N ILE A 101 -1.78 -1.80 3.89
CA ILE A 101 -1.75 -2.73 2.76
C ILE A 101 -1.90 -1.90 1.47
N GLY A 102 -0.93 -2.00 0.57
CA GLY A 102 -0.92 -1.26 -0.69
C GLY A 102 0.39 -1.39 -1.48
N GLU A 103 0.39 -1.21 -2.80
CA GLU A 103 -0.78 -0.86 -3.61
C GLU A 103 -1.59 -2.09 -4.02
N VAL A 104 -2.92 -2.00 -3.96
CA VAL A 104 -3.87 -3.05 -4.35
C VAL A 104 -5.05 -2.41 -5.08
N GLY A 105 -5.67 -3.10 -6.05
CA GLY A 105 -6.77 -2.52 -6.81
C GLY A 105 -7.16 -3.28 -8.08
N LEU A 106 -7.75 -2.57 -9.04
CA LEU A 106 -8.10 -3.08 -10.38
C LEU A 106 -7.52 -2.13 -11.43
N ASP A 107 -7.02 -2.70 -12.52
CA ASP A 107 -6.63 -1.96 -13.72
C ASP A 107 -7.11 -2.71 -14.96
N PHE A 108 -8.24 -2.26 -15.50
CA PHE A 108 -8.88 -2.86 -16.67
C PHE A 108 -8.42 -2.25 -17.99
N THR A 109 -7.27 -1.59 -18.01
CA THR A 109 -6.68 -1.07 -19.24
C THR A 109 -6.49 -2.23 -20.22
N PRO A 110 -6.99 -2.13 -21.47
CA PRO A 110 -6.96 -3.25 -22.44
C PRO A 110 -5.58 -3.85 -22.68
N ARG A 111 -4.51 -3.04 -22.54
CA ARG A 111 -3.12 -3.48 -22.67
C ARG A 111 -2.68 -4.49 -21.60
N PHE A 112 -3.28 -4.48 -20.42
CA PHE A 112 -2.95 -5.39 -19.31
C PHE A 112 -3.93 -6.56 -19.23
N CYS A 113 -5.18 -6.36 -19.66
CA CYS A 113 -6.19 -7.42 -19.79
C CYS A 113 -6.14 -8.11 -21.15
N THR A 114 -5.00 -8.73 -21.49
CA THR A 114 -4.77 -9.37 -22.80
C THR A 114 -5.39 -10.76 -22.94
N VAL A 115 -5.87 -11.34 -21.84
CA VAL A 115 -6.56 -12.63 -21.79
C VAL A 115 -7.97 -12.45 -21.25
N ASP A 116 -8.92 -13.28 -21.70
CA ASP A 116 -10.36 -13.11 -21.42
C ASP A 116 -10.67 -13.10 -19.92
N ASP A 117 -9.91 -13.86 -19.13
CA ASP A 117 -10.10 -13.98 -17.68
C ASP A 117 -9.28 -12.95 -16.87
N ALA A 118 -8.51 -12.06 -17.49
CA ALA A 118 -7.64 -11.10 -16.77
C ALA A 118 -8.41 -10.20 -15.79
N LYS A 119 -9.62 -9.78 -16.18
CA LYS A 119 -10.51 -8.99 -15.30
C LYS A 119 -10.98 -9.83 -14.12
N ASP A 120 -11.24 -11.12 -14.34
CA ASP A 120 -11.68 -12.03 -13.28
C ASP A 120 -10.53 -12.44 -12.37
N ARG A 121 -9.29 -12.52 -12.88
CA ARG A 121 -8.08 -12.68 -12.06
C ARG A 121 -7.84 -11.46 -11.18
N GLN A 122 -7.89 -10.25 -11.72
CA GLN A 122 -7.79 -9.04 -10.90
C GLN A 122 -8.94 -8.95 -9.88
N ARG A 123 -10.17 -9.34 -10.25
CA ARG A 123 -11.28 -9.41 -9.29
C ARG A 123 -11.10 -10.53 -8.28
N SER A 124 -10.52 -11.68 -8.63
CA SER A 124 -10.24 -12.79 -7.71
C SER A 124 -9.16 -12.37 -6.72
N ALA A 125 -8.07 -11.81 -7.23
CA ALA A 125 -6.98 -11.28 -6.44
C ALA A 125 -7.47 -10.17 -5.52
N LEU A 126 -8.26 -9.24 -6.07
CA LEU A 126 -8.93 -8.23 -5.29
C LEU A 126 -10.09 -8.78 -4.49
N ARG A 127 -10.70 -9.94 -4.71
CA ARG A 127 -11.73 -10.51 -3.81
C ARG A 127 -11.06 -11.17 -2.61
N LYS A 128 -9.92 -11.82 -2.84
CA LYS A 128 -8.97 -12.23 -1.80
C LYS A 128 -8.41 -11.03 -1.04
N GLN A 129 -8.46 -9.82 -1.62
CA GLN A 129 -8.05 -8.54 -1.01
C GLN A 129 -9.18 -7.46 -0.94
N GLN A 130 -10.45 -7.89 -0.98
CA GLN A 130 -11.71 -7.18 -1.34
C GLN A 130 -11.72 -5.93 -2.26
N ARG A 131 -12.71 -5.87 -3.19
CA ARG A 131 -13.00 -4.68 -4.04
C ARG A 131 -13.16 -3.46 -3.14
N ASN A 132 -12.41 -2.38 -3.41
CA ASN A 132 -12.48 -1.14 -2.62
C ASN A 132 -13.78 -0.38 -2.93
N GLU A 133 -14.91 -0.92 -2.45
CA GLU A 133 -16.17 -0.20 -2.31
C GLU A 133 -16.23 0.37 -0.89
N PRO A 134 -16.80 1.56 -0.67
CA PRO A 134 -16.89 2.13 0.68
C PRO A 134 -17.53 1.19 1.71
N SER A 135 -18.49 0.37 1.29
CA SER A 135 -19.12 -0.66 2.14
C SER A 135 -18.15 -1.75 2.60
N ASN A 136 -17.08 -2.00 1.86
CA ASN A 136 -16.11 -3.07 2.12
C ASN A 136 -14.96 -2.63 3.02
N ILE A 137 -14.94 -1.38 3.49
CA ILE A 137 -13.90 -0.87 4.38
C ILE A 137 -13.78 -1.67 5.69
N HIS A 138 -14.89 -2.29 6.13
CA HIS A 138 -14.89 -3.19 7.28
C HIS A 138 -14.03 -4.43 7.05
N ILE A 139 -13.93 -4.94 5.82
CA ILE A 139 -13.07 -6.09 5.53
C ILE A 139 -11.60 -5.71 5.63
N SER A 140 -11.20 -4.56 5.07
CA SER A 140 -9.83 -4.08 5.27
C SER A 140 -9.53 -3.93 6.76
N CYS A 141 -10.47 -3.41 7.54
CA CYS A 141 -10.36 -3.32 8.99
C CYS A 141 -10.24 -4.70 9.67
N GLU A 142 -11.02 -5.70 9.25
CA GLU A 142 -10.93 -7.08 9.75
C GLU A 142 -9.61 -7.77 9.42
N TYR A 143 -9.10 -7.59 8.20
CA TYR A 143 -7.79 -8.14 7.84
C TYR A 143 -6.69 -7.44 8.61
N ILE A 144 -6.72 -6.11 8.75
CA ILE A 144 -5.77 -5.38 9.60
C ILE A 144 -5.84 -5.88 11.04
N ALA A 145 -7.04 -6.10 11.59
CA ALA A 145 -7.24 -6.64 12.93
C ALA A 145 -6.64 -8.05 13.10
N LYS A 146 -6.95 -8.97 12.17
CA LYS A 146 -6.38 -10.33 12.15
C LYS A 146 -4.86 -10.29 12.05
N ILE A 147 -4.35 -9.47 11.14
CA ILE A 147 -2.93 -9.30 10.87
C ILE A 147 -2.25 -8.76 12.13
N LYS A 148 -2.66 -7.60 12.66
CA LYS A 148 -2.09 -6.94 13.85
C LYS A 148 -2.42 -7.63 15.17
N LYS A 149 -3.18 -8.74 15.16
CA LYS A 149 -3.66 -9.45 16.35
C LYS A 149 -4.39 -8.52 17.34
N MET A 150 -5.22 -7.64 16.81
CA MET A 150 -6.04 -6.68 17.56
C MET A 150 -7.52 -7.00 17.35
N ASP A 151 -8.38 -6.56 18.26
CA ASP A 151 -9.82 -6.63 18.03
C ASP A 151 -10.25 -5.60 16.97
N LEU A 152 -11.32 -5.94 16.23
CA LEU A 152 -11.82 -5.14 15.13
C LEU A 152 -12.22 -3.72 15.58
N ASP A 153 -12.86 -3.58 16.73
CA ASP A 153 -13.33 -2.30 17.24
C ASP A 153 -12.17 -1.38 17.61
N THR A 154 -11.09 -1.90 18.19
CA THR A 154 -9.88 -1.14 18.46
C THR A 154 -9.24 -0.64 17.17
N VAL A 155 -9.11 -1.49 16.16
CA VAL A 155 -8.57 -1.06 14.85
C VAL A 155 -9.46 0.01 14.23
N ALA A 156 -10.78 -0.20 14.22
CA ALA A 156 -11.74 0.77 13.70
C ALA A 156 -11.66 2.11 14.42
N ASN A 157 -11.55 2.10 15.75
CA ASN A 157 -11.40 3.30 16.57
C ASN A 157 -10.08 4.03 16.29
N ILE A 158 -8.97 3.31 16.14
CA ILE A 158 -7.68 3.92 15.79
C ILE A 158 -7.77 4.60 14.41
N ILE A 159 -8.34 3.92 13.42
CA ILE A 159 -8.54 4.47 12.07
C ILE A 159 -9.44 5.72 12.14
N TRP A 160 -10.52 5.66 12.91
CA TRP A 160 -11.45 6.76 13.10
C TRP A 160 -10.77 7.97 13.77
N GLU A 161 -10.07 7.78 14.88
CA GLU A 161 -9.37 8.85 15.58
C GLU A 161 -8.26 9.48 14.72
N ASN A 162 -7.55 8.68 13.94
CA ASN A 162 -6.57 9.19 12.99
C ASN A 162 -7.24 10.01 11.87
N THR A 163 -8.39 9.54 11.37
CA THR A 163 -9.20 10.28 10.39
C THR A 163 -9.65 11.63 10.96
N LEU A 164 -10.13 11.67 12.21
CA LEU A 164 -10.56 12.90 12.86
C LEU A 164 -9.41 13.88 13.13
N LYS A 165 -8.20 13.40 13.41
CA LYS A 165 -7.00 14.23 13.52
C LYS A 165 -6.64 14.87 12.17
N LEU A 166 -6.75 14.11 11.09
CA LEU A 166 -6.44 14.58 9.73
C LEU A 166 -7.54 15.53 9.20
N PHE A 167 -8.80 15.23 9.50
CA PHE A 167 -9.98 15.92 8.98
C PHE A 167 -10.90 16.40 10.11
N PRO A 168 -10.47 17.39 10.92
CA PRO A 168 -11.19 17.81 12.12
C PRO A 168 -12.62 18.32 11.82
N LYS A 169 -12.88 18.81 10.60
CA LYS A 169 -14.20 19.29 10.18
C LYS A 169 -15.25 18.18 10.08
N ILE A 170 -14.85 16.91 9.91
CA ILE A 170 -15.76 15.77 9.81
C ILE A 170 -16.47 15.51 11.14
N ARG A 171 -15.89 15.91 12.28
CA ARG A 171 -16.52 15.80 13.62
C ARG A 171 -17.92 16.42 13.69
N HIS A 172 -18.18 17.44 12.88
CA HIS A 172 -19.46 18.14 12.86
C HIS A 172 -20.50 17.48 11.94
N VAL A 173 -20.09 16.56 11.07
CA VAL A 173 -20.92 15.93 10.05
C VAL A 173 -21.45 14.57 10.49
N VAL A 174 -20.70 13.86 11.34
CA VAL A 174 -20.97 12.46 11.72
C VAL A 174 -21.57 12.36 13.12
N LYS A 175 -22.53 13.22 13.46
CA LYS A 175 -23.29 13.11 14.72
C LYS A 175 -24.42 12.10 14.60
#